data_AF-A0A2S6CNT5-F1
#
_entry.id   AF-A0A2S6CNT5-F1
#
_cell.length_a   1.000
_cell.length_b   1.000
_cell.length_c   1.000
_cell.angle_alpha   90.00
_cell.angle_beta   90.00
_cell.angle_gamma   90.00
#
_symmetry.space_group_name_H-M   'P 1'
#
loop_
_entity.id
_entity.type
_entity.pdbx_description
1 polymer ?
#
loop_
_entity_poly.entity_id
_entity_poly.type
_entity_poly.pdbx_seq_one_letter_code
_entity_poly.pdbx_strand_id
1 'polypeptide(L)' 'MVGTGIFSTPASILSGTGSVGLSLIMWTLGFFTSASSLSVYLEYAAYFPSRLGSEVAYLEQAYPRPKWFFLTAFAT' A
#
# COMPACT_ATOMS: atom_id res chain seq x y z
N MET A 1 9.25 -1.23 3.67
CA MET A 1 9.69 -2.64 3.72
C MET A 1 10.65 -2.89 2.57
N VAL A 2 11.66 -3.74 2.74
CA VAL A 2 12.56 -4.16 1.66
C VAL A 2 12.21 -5.61 1.33
N GLY A 3 11.86 -5.88 0.06
CA GLY A 3 11.47 -7.20 -0.41
C GLY A 3 12.20 -7.58 -1.70
N THR A 4 11.93 -8.78 -2.20
CA THR A 4 12.55 -9.32 -3.44
C THR A 4 12.22 -8.52 -4.70
N GLY A 5 11.21 -7.66 -4.64
CA GLY A 5 10.84 -6.76 -5.74
C GLY A 5 11.98 -5.85 -6.21
N ILE A 6 13.01 -5.60 -5.41
CA ILE A 6 14.18 -4.81 -5.82
C ILE A 6 14.98 -5.45 -6.96
N PHE A 7 14.88 -6.77 -7.16
CA PHE A 7 15.58 -7.47 -8.23
C PHE A 7 14.79 -7.50 -9.55
N SER A 8 13.46 -7.36 -9.51
CA SER A 8 12.59 -7.45 -10.69
C SER A 8 12.09 -6.09 -11.20
N THR A 9 11.88 -5.13 -10.31
CA THR A 9 11.31 -3.81 -10.65
C THR A 9 12.24 -2.88 -11.43
N PRO A 10 13.57 -2.79 -11.18
CA PRO A 10 14.42 -1.85 -11.90
C PRO A 10 14.51 -2.13 -13.40
N ALA A 11 14.56 -3.41 -13.79
CA ALA A 11 14.59 -3.83 -15.19
C ALA A 11 13.31 -3.44 -15.93
N SER A 12 12.15 -3.59 -15.26
CA SER A 12 10.84 -3.25 -15.82
C SER A 12 10.65 -1.74 -15.97
N ILE A 13 11.13 -0.95 -15.01
CA ILE A 13 11.04 0.53 -15.08
C ILE A 13 11.98 1.08 -16.15
N LEU A 14 13.20 0.54 -16.25
CA LEU A 14 14.16 0.96 -17.26
C LEU A 14 13.67 0.62 -18.68
N SER A 15 13.11 -0.57 -18.89
CA SER A 15 12.56 -0.95 -20.20
C SER A 15 11.33 -0.12 -20.59
N GLY A 16 10.47 0.24 -19.63
CA GLY A 16 9.30 1.09 -19.88
C GLY A 16 9.63 2.56 -20.12
N THR A 17 10.78 3.02 -19.60
CA THR A 17 11.15 4.44 -19.62
C THR A 17 12.20 4.78 -20.70
N GLY A 18 13.04 3.82 -21.08
CA GLY A 18 14.10 4.00 -22.10
C GLY A 18 15.26 4.92 -21.68
N SER A 19 15.16 5.61 -20.54
CA SER A 19 16.16 6.53 -20.01
C SER A 19 16.45 6.28 -18.54
N VAL A 20 17.74 6.28 -18.18
CA VAL A 20 18.22 6.09 -16.80
C VAL A 20 17.84 7.27 -15.89
N GLY A 21 17.83 8.50 -16.41
CA GLY A 21 17.45 9.66 -15.61
C GLY A 21 15.98 9.63 -15.20
N LEU A 22 15.12 9.22 -16.13
CA LEU A 22 13.67 9.19 -15.90
C LEU A 22 13.26 7.96 -15.06
N SER A 23 14.00 6.84 -15.12
CA SER A 23 13.79 5.70 -14.21
C SER A 23 14.12 6.06 -12.75
N LEU A 24 15.16 6.87 -12.49
CA LEU A 24 15.47 7.36 -11.15
C LEU A 24 14.37 8.29 -10.60
N ILE A 25 13.80 9.15 -11.44
CA ILE A 25 12.67 10.01 -11.06
C ILE A 25 11.45 9.16 -10.67
N MET A 26 11.14 8.10 -11.44
CA MET A 26 10.05 7.19 -11.11
C MET A 26 10.25 6.51 -9.74
N TRP A 27 11.47 6.13 -9.40
CA TRP A 27 11.80 5.60 -8.07
C TRP A 27 11.57 6.64 -6.96
N THR A 28 11.98 7.88 -7.18
CA THR A 28 11.74 8.97 -6.23
C THR A 28 10.26 9.25 -6.04
N LEU A 29 9.46 9.26 -7.11
CA LEU A 29 8.01 9.40 -7.02
C LEU A 29 7.37 8.24 -6.26
N GLY A 30 7.80 7.00 -6.51
CA GLY A 30 7.34 5.82 -5.76
C GLY A 30 7.64 5.91 -4.26
N PHE A 31 8.78 6.50 -3.88
CA PHE A 31 9.11 6.77 -2.48
C PHE A 31 8.12 7.75 -1.85
N PHE A 32 7.81 8.86 -2.52
CA PHE A 32 6.84 9.83 -2.01
C PHE A 32 5.44 9.25 -1.89
N THR A 33 4.97 8.49 -2.88
CA THR A 33 3.67 7.81 -2.81
C THR A 33 3.63 6.80 -1.65
N SER A 34 4.71 6.05 -1.43
CA SER A 34 4.79 5.12 -0.30
C SER A 34 4.77 5.84 1.05
N ALA A 35 5.45 6.98 1.14
CA ALA A 35 5.46 7.81 2.35
C ALA A 35 4.06 8.37 2.66
N SER A 36 3.34 8.90 1.65
CA SER A 36 1.97 9.40 1.85
C SER A 36 1.02 8.29 2.27
N SER A 37 1.11 7.11 1.66
CA SER A 37 0.28 5.97 2.03
C SER A 37 0.56 5.50 3.45
N LEU A 38 1.83 5.51 3.87
CA LEU A 38 2.21 5.19 5.25
C LEU A 38 1.62 6.20 6.25
N SER A 39 1.66 7.50 5.95
CA SER A 39 1.07 8.53 6.82
C SER A 39 -0.43 8.31 7.03
N VAL A 40 -1.18 8.02 5.96
CA VAL A 40 -2.60 7.70 6.06
C VAL A 40 -2.83 6.43 6.88
N TYR A 41 -2.00 5.40 6.68
CA TYR A 41 -2.10 4.16 7.44
C TYR A 41 -1.82 4.35 8.94
N LEU A 42 -0.87 5.22 9.28
CA LEU A 42 -0.57 5.58 10.66
C LEU A 42 -1.72 6.33 11.32
N GLU A 43 -2.40 7.21 10.58
CA GLU A 43 -3.60 7.88 11.07
C GLU A 43 -4.72 6.86 11.37
N TYR A 44 -4.98 5.90 10.47
CA TYR A 44 -5.93 4.82 10.73
C TYR A 44 -5.52 3.95 11.93
N ALA A 45 -4.23 3.64 12.08
CA ALA A 45 -3.72 2.88 13.21
C ALA A 45 -3.91 3.63 14.54
N ALA A 46 -3.73 4.95 14.55
CA ALA A 46 -3.94 5.79 15.72
C ALA A 46 -5.43 5.96 16.08
N TYR A 47 -6.33 6.02 15.09
CA TYR A 47 -7.78 6.09 15.33
C TYR A 47 -8.37 4.82 15.92
N PHE A 48 -7.81 3.65 15.60
CA PHE A 48 -8.34 2.34 16.02
C PHE A 48 -7.31 1.49 16.78
N PRO A 49 -6.77 1.96 17.91
CA PRO A 49 -5.64 1.32 18.60
C PRO A 49 -5.99 -0.04 19.21
N SER A 50 -7.28 -0.32 19.42
CA SER A 50 -7.79 -1.52 20.10
C SER A 50 -8.39 -2.57 19.16
N ARG A 51 -8.39 -2.33 17.84
CA ARG A 51 -9.00 -3.23 16.84
C ARG A 51 -7.90 -3.99 16.10
N LEU A 52 -7.82 -5.29 16.35
CA LEU A 52 -6.96 -6.23 15.63
C LEU A 52 -7.65 -6.61 14.31
N GLY A 53 -6.94 -6.53 13.18
CA GLY A 53 -7.50 -6.81 11.85
C GLY A 53 -7.10 -5.80 10.78
N SER A 54 -6.43 -4.71 11.17
CA SER A 54 -5.80 -3.74 10.26
C SER A 54 -6.79 -3.29 9.17
N GLU A 55 -6.47 -3.44 7.88
CA GLU A 55 -7.32 -3.08 6.76
C GLU A 55 -8.75 -3.65 6.83
N VAL A 56 -8.92 -4.92 7.23
CA VAL A 56 -10.26 -5.54 7.32
C VAL A 56 -11.09 -4.87 8.40
N ALA A 57 -10.48 -4.57 9.54
CA ALA A 57 -11.15 -3.90 10.65
C ALA A 57 -11.49 -2.43 10.33
N TYR A 58 -10.64 -1.74 9.56
CA TYR A 58 -10.91 -0.38 9.12
C TYR A 58 -12.08 -0.35 8.12
N LEU A 59 -12.09 -1.27 7.17
CA LEU A 59 -13.13 -1.34 6.13
C LEU A 59 -14.49 -1.78 6.68
N GLU A 60 -14.54 -2.72 7.63
CA GLU A 60 -15.77 -3.12 8.30
C GLU A 60 -16.44 -1.95 9.06
N GLN A 61 -15.63 -1.06 9.62
CA GLN A 61 -16.13 0.14 10.33
C GLN A 61 -16.59 1.23 9.37
N ALA A 62 -15.86 1.45 8.26
CA ALA A 62 -16.23 2.44 7.24
C ALA A 62 -17.53 2.04 6.50
N TYR A 63 -17.74 0.74 6.31
CA TYR A 63 -18.89 0.19 5.60
C TYR A 63 -19.68 -0.79 6.48
N PRO A 64 -20.55 -0.28 7.37
CA PRO A 64 -21.33 -1.13 8.29
C PRO A 64 -22.39 -2.00 7.59
N ARG A 65 -22.63 -1.80 6.29
CA ARG A 65 -23.55 -2.61 5.47
C ARG A 65 -22.99 -2.83 4.06
N PRO A 66 -23.07 -4.06 3.50
CA PRO A 66 -23.53 -5.31 4.11
C PRO A 66 -22.53 -5.89 5.12
N LYS A 67 -23.04 -6.44 6.23
CA LYS A 67 -22.19 -7.03 7.30
C LYS A 67 -21.39 -8.21 6.74
N TRP A 68 -20.12 -8.33 7.15
CA TRP A 68 -19.18 -9.43 6.82
C TRP A 68 -18.61 -9.49 5.39
N PHE A 69 -18.95 -8.56 4.50
CA PHE A 69 -18.44 -8.58 3.13
C PHE A 69 -16.90 -8.55 3.06
N PHE A 70 -16.28 -7.60 3.76
CA PHE A 70 -14.83 -7.46 3.77
C PHE A 70 -14.12 -8.63 4.48
N LEU A 71 -14.67 -9.15 5.59
CA LEU A 71 -14.09 -10.34 6.22
C LEU A 71 -14.06 -11.55 5.27
N THR A 72 -15.13 -11.78 4.50
CA THR A 72 -15.16 -12.90 3.54
C THR A 72 -14.22 -12.69 2.35
N ALA A 73 -14.03 -11.44 1.90
CA ALA A 73 -13.15 -11.13 0.78
C ALA A 73 -11.66 -11.30 1.14
N PHE A 74 -11.27 -11.01 2.37
CA PHE A 74 -9.88 -11.12 2.85
C PHE A 74 -9.56 -12.47 3.52
N ALA A 75 -10.49 -13.43 3.55
CA ALA A 75 -10.30 -14.73 4.20
C ALA A 75 -9.48 -15.77 3.38
N THR A 76 -8.84 -15.34 2.29
CA THR A 76 -8.00 -16.15 1.40
C THR A 76 -6.53 -16.06 1.77
#